data_AF-A0A848YKB4-F1
#
_entry.id   AF-A0A848YKB4-F1
#
_cell.length_a   1.000
_cell.length_b   1.000
_cell.length_c   1.000
_cell.angle_alpha   90.00
_cell.angle_beta   90.00
_cell.angle_gamma   90.00
#
_symmetry.space_group_name_H-M   'P 1'
#
loop_
_entity.id
_entity.type
_entity.pdbx_description
1 polymer ?
#
loop_
_entity_poly.entity_id
_entity_poly.type
_entity_poly.pdbx_seq_one_letter_code
_entity_poly.pdbx_strand_id
1 'polypeptide(L)'
;FIEETGAAQHWRDSKIAPIYEGTNGIQAADLVTRKLGLEAGGVVQSLIANILADSADEPQLRALAQDCASVASWMSEEASLDDRLAGSVPFCTMLSVAVAGWQLAKQAKAVASGASPALAKTKPVTARFFLDRIVPEAMGQKAAATGGAELLYSLSAEAFAV
;
A
#
# COMPACT_ATOMS: atom_id res chain seq x y z
N PHE A 1 -22.99 -12.24 15.59
CA PHE A 1 -22.93 -10.81 15.89
C PHE A 1 -23.44 -10.67 17.33
N ILE A 2 -22.55 -10.81 18.31
CA ILE A 2 -22.88 -10.81 19.76
C ILE A 2 -22.12 -9.60 20.33
N GLU A 3 -22.82 -8.58 20.82
CA GLU A 3 -22.20 -7.31 21.25
C GLU A 3 -21.33 -7.51 22.50
N GLU A 4 -21.72 -8.45 23.36
CA GLU A 4 -21.09 -8.75 24.65
C GLU A 4 -19.67 -9.32 24.52
N THR A 5 -19.26 -9.79 23.33
CA THR A 5 -17.88 -10.25 23.09
C THR A 5 -16.93 -9.10 22.74
N GLY A 6 -17.43 -7.87 22.54
CA GLY A 6 -16.64 -6.68 22.24
C GLY A 6 -16.17 -6.54 20.78
N ALA A 7 -16.19 -7.61 19.98
CA ALA A 7 -15.76 -7.55 18.57
C ALA A 7 -16.63 -6.58 17.72
N ALA A 8 -17.94 -6.53 18.00
CA ALA A 8 -18.86 -5.63 17.29
C ALA A 8 -18.54 -4.15 17.57
N GLN A 9 -18.11 -3.83 18.79
CA GLN A 9 -17.65 -2.49 19.14
C GLN A 9 -16.40 -2.11 18.34
N HIS A 10 -15.37 -2.96 18.32
CA HIS A 10 -14.15 -2.67 17.54
C HIS A 10 -14.44 -2.51 16.04
N TRP A 11 -15.38 -3.28 15.49
CA TRP A 11 -15.81 -3.09 14.11
C TRP A 11 -16.44 -1.72 13.88
N ARG A 12 -17.39 -1.29 14.73
CA ARG A 12 -18.01 0.03 14.62
C ARG A 12 -16.99 1.16 14.81
N ASP A 13 -16.12 1.03 15.80
CA ASP A 13 -15.13 2.06 16.12
C ASP A 13 -14.09 2.21 15.00
N SER A 14 -13.71 1.13 14.32
CA SER A 14 -12.75 1.20 13.21
C SER A 14 -13.32 1.81 11.92
N LYS A 15 -14.65 1.91 11.78
CA LYS A 15 -15.30 2.48 10.57
C LYS A 15 -15.03 3.96 10.36
N ILE A 16 -14.74 4.71 11.43
CA ILE A 16 -14.47 6.16 11.31
C ILE A 16 -13.07 6.44 10.78
N ALA A 17 -12.11 5.53 11.03
CA ALA A 17 -10.71 5.69 10.65
C ALA A 17 -10.48 5.95 9.14
N PRO A 18 -11.17 5.28 8.19
CA PRO A 18 -11.02 5.58 6.76
C PRO A 18 -11.78 6.83 6.27
N ILE A 19 -12.46 7.57 7.15
CA ILE A 19 -13.35 8.70 6.81
C ILE A 19 -12.85 10.02 7.41
N TYR A 20 -12.53 10.01 8.71
CA TYR A 20 -12.14 11.20 9.47
C TYR A 20 -10.68 11.62 9.17
N GLU A 21 -10.39 12.92 9.24
CA GLU A 21 -9.10 13.53 8.83
C GLU A 21 -8.68 13.26 7.38
N GLY A 22 -9.67 13.17 6.50
CA GLY A 22 -9.49 12.91 5.06
C GLY A 22 -9.71 11.43 4.74
N THR A 23 -10.64 11.17 3.82
CA THR A 23 -11.01 9.81 3.43
C THR A 23 -9.82 9.08 2.81
N ASN A 24 -9.85 7.74 2.82
CA ASN A 24 -8.81 6.94 2.14
C ASN A 24 -8.56 7.38 0.68
N GLY A 25 -9.62 7.76 -0.05
CA GLY A 25 -9.50 8.28 -1.41
C GLY A 25 -8.77 9.62 -1.47
N ILE A 26 -9.05 10.54 -0.54
CA ILE A 26 -8.34 11.83 -0.44
C ILE A 26 -6.87 11.62 -0.05
N GLN A 27 -6.57 10.70 0.87
CA GLN A 27 -5.19 10.36 1.24
C GLN A 27 -4.42 9.76 0.05
N ALA A 28 -5.06 8.88 -0.72
CA ALA A 28 -4.47 8.30 -1.92
C ALA A 28 -4.26 9.35 -3.02
N ALA A 29 -5.23 10.26 -3.22
CA ALA A 29 -5.10 11.38 -4.13
C ALA A 29 -3.95 12.31 -3.73
N ASP A 30 -3.80 12.62 -2.43
CA ASP A 30 -2.69 13.41 -1.91
C ASP A 30 -1.32 12.78 -2.19
N LEU A 31 -1.22 11.45 -2.05
CA LEU A 31 -0.01 10.70 -2.38
C LEU A 31 0.40 10.94 -3.85
N VAL A 32 -0.53 10.77 -4.80
CA VAL A 32 -0.19 10.82 -6.23
C VAL A 32 -0.11 12.23 -6.81
N THR A 33 -0.82 13.20 -6.22
CA THR A 33 -0.86 14.59 -6.71
C THR A 33 0.17 15.49 -6.04
N ARG A 34 0.47 15.27 -4.76
CA ARG A 34 1.38 16.11 -3.99
C ARG A 34 2.65 15.39 -3.57
N LYS A 35 2.54 14.18 -2.99
CA LYS A 35 3.72 13.51 -2.39
C LYS A 35 4.67 12.92 -3.42
N LEU A 36 4.17 12.41 -4.54
CA LEU A 36 5.01 11.94 -5.65
C LEU A 36 5.92 13.05 -6.22
N GLY A 37 5.51 14.32 -6.16
CA GLY A 37 6.31 15.44 -6.67
C GLY A 37 7.31 16.02 -5.66
N LEU A 38 7.29 15.61 -4.39
CA LEU A 38 8.15 16.19 -3.36
C LEU A 38 9.62 15.91 -3.65
N GLU A 39 10.45 16.96 -3.55
CA GLU A 39 11.88 16.89 -3.86
C GLU A 39 12.15 16.28 -5.24
N ALA A 40 11.36 16.68 -6.24
CA ALA A 40 11.40 16.11 -7.59
C ALA A 40 11.23 14.57 -7.62
N GLY A 41 10.41 14.04 -6.71
CA GLY A 41 10.17 12.60 -6.54
C GLY A 41 11.16 11.89 -5.61
N GLY A 42 12.19 12.59 -5.13
CA GLY A 42 13.25 12.03 -4.30
C GLY A 42 12.74 11.35 -3.03
N VAL A 43 11.65 11.83 -2.42
CA VAL A 43 11.10 11.26 -1.18
C VAL A 43 10.59 9.83 -1.39
N VAL A 44 9.71 9.61 -2.37
CA VAL A 44 9.12 8.29 -2.63
C VAL A 44 10.16 7.35 -3.25
N GLN A 45 11.01 7.86 -4.15
CA GLN A 45 12.11 7.09 -4.74
C GLN A 45 13.07 6.57 -3.65
N SER A 46 13.44 7.41 -2.69
CA SER A 46 14.32 7.02 -1.58
C SER A 46 13.68 5.97 -0.68
N LEU A 47 12.38 6.11 -0.37
CA LEU A 47 11.64 5.11 0.40
C LEU A 47 11.67 3.74 -0.30
N ILE A 48 11.37 3.70 -1.60
CA ILE A 48 11.38 2.46 -2.39
C ILE A 48 12.81 1.88 -2.48
N ALA A 49 13.82 2.73 -2.69
CA ALA A 49 15.22 2.30 -2.70
C ALA A 49 15.64 1.64 -1.39
N ASN A 50 15.22 2.19 -0.24
CA ASN A 50 15.47 1.60 1.08
C ASN A 50 14.81 0.22 1.23
N ILE A 51 13.56 0.08 0.78
CA ILE A 51 12.86 -1.22 0.80
C ILE A 51 13.65 -2.22 -0.05
N LEU A 52 14.04 -1.86 -1.27
CA LEU A 52 14.79 -2.72 -2.19
C LEU A 52 16.14 -3.16 -1.62
N ALA A 53 16.86 -2.26 -0.94
CA ALA A 53 18.15 -2.54 -0.34
C ALA A 53 18.03 -3.53 0.84
N ASP A 54 17.03 -3.33 1.69
CA ASP A 54 16.84 -4.11 2.92
C ASP A 54 16.12 -5.47 2.68
N SER A 55 15.51 -5.67 1.51
CA SER A 55 14.70 -6.84 1.16
C SER A 55 15.38 -7.79 0.15
N ALA A 56 16.72 -7.81 0.09
CA ALA A 56 17.47 -8.65 -0.85
C ALA A 56 17.17 -10.17 -0.71
N ASP A 57 16.83 -10.61 0.50
CA ASP A 57 16.45 -11.97 0.88
C ASP A 57 14.94 -12.23 0.79
N GLU A 58 14.14 -11.25 0.35
CA GLU A 58 12.68 -11.34 0.25
C GLU A 58 12.21 -11.04 -1.18
N PRO A 59 12.25 -12.02 -2.10
CA PRO A 59 12.02 -11.80 -3.54
C PRO A 59 10.66 -11.19 -3.88
N GLN A 60 9.59 -11.63 -3.20
CA GLN A 60 8.24 -11.11 -3.45
C GLN A 60 8.09 -9.66 -2.99
N LEU A 61 8.66 -9.31 -1.84
CA LEU A 61 8.66 -7.92 -1.34
C LEU A 61 9.48 -7.02 -2.27
N ARG A 62 10.63 -7.52 -2.74
CA ARG A 62 11.46 -6.81 -3.71
C ARG A 62 10.71 -6.59 -5.04
N ALA A 63 9.99 -7.59 -5.52
CA ALA A 63 9.18 -7.49 -6.73
C ALA A 63 8.05 -6.44 -6.57
N LEU A 64 7.32 -6.46 -5.45
CA LEU A 64 6.30 -5.44 -5.16
C LEU A 64 6.91 -4.03 -5.10
N ALA A 65 8.09 -3.87 -4.49
CA ALA A 65 8.77 -2.58 -4.44
C ALA A 65 9.24 -2.10 -5.83
N GLN A 66 9.69 -3.01 -6.70
CA GLN A 66 10.00 -2.70 -8.10
C GLN A 66 8.74 -2.27 -8.87
N ASP A 67 7.63 -2.98 -8.67
CA ASP A 67 6.35 -2.59 -9.26
C ASP A 67 5.91 -1.20 -8.77
N CYS A 68 6.07 -0.89 -7.48
CA CYS A 68 5.81 0.44 -6.96
C CYS A 68 6.70 1.50 -7.63
N ALA A 69 7.98 1.22 -7.88
CA ALA A 69 8.87 2.14 -8.59
C ALA A 69 8.39 2.40 -10.02
N SER A 70 8.01 1.34 -10.75
CA SER A 70 7.49 1.48 -12.11
C SER A 70 6.20 2.27 -12.16
N VAL A 71 5.26 2.02 -11.24
CA VAL A 71 4.00 2.78 -11.17
C VAL A 71 4.26 4.24 -10.81
N ALA A 72 5.14 4.52 -9.86
CA ALA A 72 5.49 5.89 -9.46
C ALA A 72 6.13 6.68 -10.61
N SER A 73 7.01 6.05 -11.40
CA SER A 73 7.63 6.66 -12.58
C SER A 73 6.59 6.95 -13.65
N TRP A 74 5.76 5.97 -14.02
CA TRP A 74 4.66 6.17 -14.97
C TRP A 74 3.71 7.29 -14.53
N MET A 75 3.30 7.31 -13.26
CA MET A 75 2.44 8.37 -12.71
C MET A 75 3.08 9.76 -12.78
N SER A 76 4.40 9.86 -12.68
CA SER A 76 5.12 11.13 -12.63
C SER A 76 5.46 11.66 -14.03
N GLU A 77 5.78 10.76 -14.95
CA GLU A 77 6.37 11.08 -16.24
C GLU A 77 5.36 11.02 -17.40
N GLU A 78 4.38 10.13 -17.34
CA GLU A 78 3.52 9.79 -18.48
C GLU A 78 2.03 10.04 -18.21
N ALA A 79 1.55 9.69 -17.00
CA ALA A 79 0.12 9.68 -16.70
C ALA A 79 -0.49 11.10 -16.63
N SER A 80 -1.70 11.25 -17.17
CA SER A 80 -2.51 12.45 -16.93
C SER A 80 -2.91 12.58 -15.45
N LEU A 81 -3.41 13.75 -15.04
CA LEU A 81 -3.93 13.92 -13.68
C LEU A 81 -5.08 12.94 -13.40
N ASP A 82 -5.97 12.75 -14.37
CA ASP A 82 -7.12 11.84 -14.22
C ASP A 82 -6.67 10.38 -14.07
N ASP A 83 -5.68 9.95 -14.86
CA ASP A 83 -5.13 8.60 -14.77
C ASP A 83 -4.46 8.34 -13.41
N ARG A 84 -3.72 9.33 -12.88
CA ARG A 84 -3.14 9.26 -11.53
C ARG A 84 -4.22 9.12 -10.46
N LEU A 85 -5.28 9.91 -10.56
CA LEU A 85 -6.38 9.89 -9.60
C LEU A 85 -7.14 8.56 -9.66
N ALA A 86 -7.40 8.03 -10.85
CA ALA A 86 -8.03 6.72 -11.07
C ALA A 86 -7.21 5.58 -10.45
N GLY A 87 -5.89 5.61 -10.61
CA GLY A 87 -4.96 4.61 -10.06
C GLY A 87 -4.52 4.83 -8.61
N SER A 88 -4.96 5.91 -7.96
CA SER A 88 -4.40 6.39 -6.70
C SER A 88 -4.54 5.41 -5.53
N VAL A 89 -5.74 4.85 -5.33
CA VAL A 89 -6.03 3.91 -4.22
C VAL A 89 -5.28 2.58 -4.39
N PRO A 90 -5.28 1.93 -5.58
CA PRO A 90 -4.44 0.76 -5.84
C PRO A 90 -2.95 1.03 -5.55
N PHE A 91 -2.40 2.14 -6.05
CA PHE A 91 -0.99 2.47 -5.81
C PHE A 91 -0.67 2.74 -4.33
N CYS A 92 -1.54 3.49 -3.63
CA CYS A 92 -1.41 3.72 -2.20
C CYS A 92 -1.41 2.39 -1.42
N THR A 93 -2.25 1.44 -1.81
CA THR A 93 -2.32 0.10 -1.22
C THR A 93 -1.03 -0.68 -1.46
N MET A 94 -0.51 -0.70 -2.69
CA MET A 94 0.76 -1.35 -3.03
C MET A 94 1.91 -0.82 -2.17
N LEU A 95 2.08 0.50 -2.12
CA LEU A 95 3.15 1.13 -1.36
C LEU A 95 3.00 0.88 0.15
N SER A 96 1.78 0.90 0.67
CA SER A 96 1.50 0.60 2.08
C SER A 96 1.89 -0.83 2.45
N VAL A 97 1.55 -1.82 1.60
CA VAL A 97 1.92 -3.21 1.82
C VAL A 97 3.43 -3.42 1.70
N ALA A 98 4.09 -2.74 0.76
CA ALA A 98 5.55 -2.78 0.64
C ALA A 98 6.24 -2.26 1.92
N VAL A 99 5.78 -1.11 2.45
CA VAL A 99 6.32 -0.56 3.71
C VAL A 99 6.02 -1.49 4.89
N ALA A 100 4.80 -2.01 5.02
CA ALA A 100 4.45 -2.92 6.11
C ALA A 100 5.27 -4.22 6.07
N GLY A 101 5.42 -4.82 4.88
CA GLY A 101 6.23 -6.02 4.66
C GLY A 101 7.70 -5.77 5.00
N TRP A 102 8.25 -4.63 4.57
CA TRP A 102 9.62 -4.21 4.89
C TRP A 102 9.85 -4.10 6.41
N GLN A 103 8.93 -3.44 7.11
CA GLN A 103 9.04 -3.28 8.55
C GLN A 103 8.88 -4.61 9.30
N LEU A 104 8.00 -5.51 8.83
CA LEU A 104 7.86 -6.85 9.41
C LEU A 104 9.10 -7.71 9.19
N ALA A 105 9.71 -7.66 8.00
CA ALA A 105 10.97 -8.34 7.72
C ALA A 105 12.09 -7.82 8.64
N LYS A 106 12.20 -6.50 8.83
CA LYS A 106 13.16 -5.89 9.76
C LYS A 106 12.93 -6.33 11.20
N GLN A 107 11.68 -6.36 11.65
CA GLN A 107 11.33 -6.86 12.97
C GLN A 107 11.71 -8.33 13.14
N ALA A 108 11.47 -9.18 12.14
CA ALA A 108 11.84 -10.59 12.19
C ALA A 108 13.36 -10.77 12.30
N LYS A 109 14.15 -10.03 11.52
CA LYS A 109 15.61 -10.02 11.61
C LYS A 109 16.09 -9.54 12.98
N ALA A 110 15.53 -8.45 13.49
CA ALA A 110 15.89 -7.93 14.82
C ALA A 110 15.58 -8.93 15.94
N VAL A 111 14.43 -9.60 15.87
CA VAL A 111 14.03 -10.63 16.85
C VAL A 111 14.94 -11.85 16.77
N ALA A 112 15.32 -12.29 15.57
CA ALA A 112 16.29 -13.36 15.39
C ALA A 112 17.68 -13.01 15.97
N SER A 113 18.05 -11.72 15.95
CA SER A 113 19.27 -11.19 16.57
C SER A 113 19.14 -10.90 18.08
N GLY A 114 18.06 -11.32 18.73
CA GLY A 114 17.88 -11.25 20.18
C GLY A 114 17.02 -10.10 20.69
N ALA A 115 16.46 -9.25 19.83
CA ALA A 115 15.50 -8.24 20.26
C ALA A 115 14.16 -8.89 20.69
N SER A 116 13.51 -8.33 21.71
CA SER A 116 12.20 -8.81 22.19
C SER A 116 12.08 -10.34 22.31
N PRO A 117 12.85 -11.02 23.19
CA PRO A 117 12.89 -12.48 23.28
C PRO A 117 11.51 -13.15 23.44
N ALA A 118 10.55 -12.46 24.05
CA ALA A 118 9.15 -12.92 24.16
C ALA A 118 8.47 -13.20 22.80
N LEU A 119 8.96 -12.59 21.71
CA LEU A 119 8.43 -12.75 20.35
C LEU A 119 9.23 -13.71 19.49
N ALA A 120 10.30 -14.33 20.01
CA ALA A 120 11.22 -15.16 19.23
C ALA A 120 10.53 -16.30 18.46
N LYS A 121 9.44 -16.85 19.03
CA LYS A 121 8.65 -17.91 18.39
C LYS A 121 7.60 -17.39 17.41
N THR A 122 6.99 -16.23 17.68
CA THR A 122 5.81 -15.76 16.94
C THR A 122 6.17 -14.81 15.80
N LYS A 123 7.14 -13.91 16.00
CA LYS A 123 7.47 -12.88 15.01
C LYS A 123 7.88 -13.46 13.66
N PRO A 124 8.78 -14.48 13.57
CA PRO A 124 9.15 -15.05 12.28
C PRO A 124 7.95 -15.60 11.51
N VAL A 125 7.02 -16.28 12.20
CA VAL A 125 5.81 -16.85 11.58
C VAL A 125 4.87 -15.76 11.08
N THR A 126 4.61 -14.73 11.89
CA THR A 126 3.73 -13.62 11.49
C THR A 126 4.30 -12.81 10.33
N ALA A 127 5.62 -12.57 10.32
CA ALA A 127 6.29 -11.89 9.21
C ALA A 127 6.21 -12.72 7.92
N ARG A 128 6.51 -14.02 8.01
CA ARG A 128 6.43 -14.93 6.85
C ARG A 128 5.03 -15.01 6.26
N PHE A 129 3.98 -15.09 7.09
CA PHE A 129 2.59 -15.04 6.60
C PHE A 129 2.31 -13.77 5.81
N PHE A 130 2.71 -12.61 6.33
CA PHE A 130 2.49 -11.35 5.63
C PHE A 130 3.24 -11.31 4.29
N LEU A 131 4.51 -11.72 4.31
CA LEU A 131 5.38 -11.73 3.13
C LEU A 131 4.92 -12.74 2.07
N ASP A 132 4.40 -13.91 2.45
CA ASP A 132 3.95 -14.96 1.51
C ASP A 132 2.51 -14.81 1.04
N ARG A 133 1.67 -14.11 1.79
CA ARG A 133 0.21 -14.08 1.53
C ARG A 133 -0.32 -12.70 1.20
N ILE A 134 0.16 -11.66 1.89
CA ILE A 134 -0.37 -10.30 1.74
C ILE A 134 0.41 -9.53 0.68
N VAL A 135 1.74 -9.68 0.64
CA VAL A 135 2.57 -9.04 -0.39
C VAL A 135 2.15 -9.47 -1.82
N PRO A 136 1.95 -10.77 -2.14
CA PRO A 136 1.52 -11.16 -3.48
C PRO A 136 0.13 -10.62 -3.88
N GLU A 137 -0.79 -10.46 -2.92
CA GLU A 137 -2.10 -9.87 -3.19
C GLU A 137 -1.97 -8.42 -3.66
N ALA A 138 -1.09 -7.64 -3.00
CA ALA A 138 -0.83 -6.27 -3.38
C ALA A 138 -0.18 -6.13 -4.76
N MET A 139 0.63 -7.11 -5.21
CA MET A 139 1.19 -7.10 -6.56
C MET A 139 0.10 -7.11 -7.65
N GLY A 140 -1.04 -7.76 -7.37
CA GLY A 140 -2.20 -7.77 -8.27
C GLY A 140 -2.83 -6.39 -8.53
N GLN A 141 -2.52 -5.40 -7.69
CA GLN A 141 -3.06 -4.04 -7.83
C GLN A 141 -2.36 -3.21 -8.92
N LYS A 142 -1.21 -3.66 -9.44
CA LYS A 142 -0.44 -2.91 -10.46
C LYS A 142 -1.28 -2.55 -11.68
N ALA A 143 -2.01 -3.52 -12.23
CA ALA A 143 -2.83 -3.31 -13.41
C ALA A 143 -3.96 -2.30 -13.16
N ALA A 144 -4.55 -2.29 -11.96
CA ALA A 144 -5.53 -1.29 -11.58
C ALA A 144 -4.90 0.09 -11.37
N ALA A 145 -3.68 0.15 -10.81
CA ALA A 145 -2.94 1.40 -10.62
C ALA A 145 -2.55 2.10 -11.93
N THR A 146 -2.38 1.34 -13.01
CA THR A 146 -1.99 1.85 -14.34
C THR A 146 -3.10 1.71 -15.39
N GLY A 147 -4.34 1.42 -14.97
CA GLY A 147 -5.45 1.14 -15.87
C GLY A 147 -6.01 2.36 -16.61
N GLY A 148 -5.65 3.57 -16.17
CA GLY A 148 -6.14 4.84 -16.73
C GLY A 148 -7.60 5.15 -16.35
N ALA A 149 -8.02 6.38 -16.63
CA ALA A 149 -9.33 6.89 -16.27
C ALA A 149 -10.39 6.75 -17.39
N GLU A 150 -9.98 6.44 -18.61
CA GLU A 150 -10.86 6.42 -19.79
C GLU A 150 -12.16 5.63 -19.57
N LEU A 151 -12.06 4.40 -19.05
CA LEU A 151 -13.22 3.56 -18.79
C LEU A 151 -14.17 4.16 -17.75
N LEU A 152 -13.64 4.86 -16.73
CA LEU A 152 -14.43 5.48 -15.67
C LEU A 152 -15.33 6.60 -16.21
N TYR A 153 -14.91 7.26 -17.28
CA TYR A 153 -15.64 8.34 -17.93
C TYR A 153 -16.37 7.91 -19.21
N SER A 154 -16.40 6.61 -19.51
CA SER A 154 -17.13 6.06 -20.67
C SER A 154 -18.65 6.16 -20.54
N LEU A 155 -19.16 6.25 -19.31
CA LEU A 155 -20.56 6.51 -18.99
C LEU A 155 -20.70 7.88 -18.34
N SER A 156 -21.78 8.58 -18.69
CA SER A 156 -22.13 9.82 -17.99
C SER A 156 -22.64 9.52 -16.58
N ALA A 157 -22.58 10.53 -15.70
CA ALA A 157 -23.04 10.37 -14.33
C ALA A 157 -24.54 10.01 -14.26
N GLU A 158 -25.34 10.50 -15.22
CA GLU A 158 -26.78 10.20 -15.31
C GLU A 158 -27.06 8.73 -15.56
N ALA A 159 -26.17 8.00 -16.24
CA ALA A 159 -26.35 6.56 -16.47
C ALA A 159 -26.28 5.72 -15.18
N PHE A 160 -25.72 6.26 -14.10
CA PHE A 160 -25.68 5.62 -12.78
C PHE A 160 -26.86 5.99 -11.88
N ALA A 161 -27.68 6.96 -12.26
CA ALA A 161 -28.87 7.36 -11.51
C ALA A 161 -30.03 6.42 -11.86
N VAL A 162 -30.06 5.25 -11.23
CA VAL A 162 -31.21 4.32 -11.21
C VAL A 162 -31.95 4.44 -9.88
#